data_AF-A0AA35LV38-F1
#
_entry.id   AF-A0AA35LV38-F1
#
_cell.length_a   1.000
_cell.length_b   1.000
_cell.length_c   1.000
_cell.angle_alpha   90.00
_cell.angle_beta   90.00
_cell.angle_gamma   90.00
#
_symmetry.space_group_name_H-M   'P 1'
#
loop_
_entity.id
_entity.type
_entity.pdbx_description
1 polymer ?
#
loop_
_entity_poly.entity_id
_entity_poly.type
_entity_poly.pdbx_seq_one_letter_code
_entity_poly.pdbx_strand_id
1 'polypeptide(L)'
;MKILSLLLAAVPLVSFGTAKDTRYMFTFGDSYTKTEFNINGAKPNANNIIGNPNFPGSTSSGGHNWLGWLITQFNKKNTVTYAYNFADGGAVVDSSIITPFRSDVRTFTDQIQSFKKHLASKPSWALWNADNSLVGVWLGINDIGRSYTLNNATAVIRESVDMYFEHLEYLYSAGIRNFFLLSVPPTDKTPKLMGLKNKPTDNIRWYNNHLAEHLAKFKAAHKDIDAVLIDTHKPFNKAIDAPKNYGAPDAKCYKSDGKSCTSVWH
;
A
#
# COMPACT_ATOMS: atom_id res chain seq x y z
N MET A 1 -0.84 -1.46 -17.49
CA MET A 1 -0.92 -2.05 -16.14
C MET A 1 0.30 -2.89 -15.74
N LYS A 2 0.72 -3.91 -16.53
CA LYS A 2 1.98 -4.65 -16.28
C LYS A 2 3.13 -3.70 -15.89
N ILE A 3 3.37 -2.64 -16.66
CA ILE A 3 4.57 -1.79 -16.52
C ILE A 3 4.51 -0.81 -15.34
N LEU A 4 3.33 -0.32 -14.91
CA LEU A 4 3.23 0.56 -13.75
C LEU A 4 3.38 -0.21 -12.43
N SER A 5 2.76 -1.40 -12.35
CA SER A 5 3.00 -2.32 -11.26
C SER A 5 4.43 -2.86 -11.27
N LEU A 6 5.06 -3.03 -12.45
CA LEU A 6 6.49 -3.36 -12.60
C LEU A 6 7.39 -2.24 -12.04
N LEU A 7 7.07 -0.96 -12.29
CA LEU A 7 7.87 0.18 -11.78
C LEU A 7 7.76 0.36 -10.27
N LEU A 8 6.59 0.11 -9.67
CA LEU A 8 6.39 0.19 -8.22
C LEU A 8 6.99 -1.01 -7.47
N ALA A 9 7.02 -2.18 -8.09
CA ALA A 9 7.53 -3.41 -7.48
C ALA A 9 9.06 -3.58 -7.59
N ALA A 10 9.75 -2.84 -8.46
CA ALA A 10 11.21 -2.92 -8.59
C ALA A 10 11.97 -2.13 -7.51
N VAL A 11 11.36 -1.11 -6.91
CA VAL A 11 12.03 -0.18 -5.96
C VAL A 11 12.21 -0.73 -4.53
N PRO A 12 11.26 -1.47 -3.92
CA PRO A 12 11.38 -1.91 -2.54
C PRO A 12 12.57 -2.88 -2.35
N LEU A 13 12.67 -3.93 -3.19
CA LEU A 13 13.61 -5.04 -2.94
C LEU A 13 15.08 -4.70 -3.21
N VAL A 14 15.36 -3.66 -4.00
CA VAL A 14 16.73 -3.17 -4.23
C VAL A 14 17.20 -2.28 -3.06
N SER A 15 16.26 -1.72 -2.28
CA SER A 15 16.56 -0.75 -1.22
C SER A 15 16.86 -1.38 0.14
N PHE A 16 16.46 -2.64 0.38
CA PHE A 16 16.67 -3.32 1.66
C PHE A 16 17.96 -4.16 1.65
N GLY A 17 19.02 -3.62 2.24
CA GLY A 17 20.29 -4.35 2.42
C GLY A 17 20.24 -5.40 3.54
N THR A 18 19.21 -5.37 4.39
CA THR A 18 19.11 -6.19 5.63
C THR A 18 18.09 -7.33 5.58
N ALA A 19 17.04 -7.24 4.75
CA ALA A 19 16.06 -8.32 4.58
C ALA A 19 16.67 -9.44 3.71
N LYS A 20 17.58 -10.23 4.30
CA LYS A 20 18.42 -11.18 3.57
C LYS A 20 17.63 -12.23 2.77
N ASP A 21 16.41 -12.57 3.21
CA ASP A 21 15.41 -13.37 2.48
C ASP A 21 13.99 -13.16 3.09
N THR A 22 13.23 -12.18 2.60
CA THR A 22 11.85 -11.91 3.06
C THR A 22 10.96 -13.14 2.86
N ARG A 23 10.59 -13.81 3.96
CA ARG A 23 9.69 -14.97 3.94
C ARG A 23 8.26 -14.58 4.26
N TYR A 24 8.07 -13.59 5.13
CA TYR A 24 6.76 -13.14 5.58
C TYR A 24 6.59 -11.67 5.22
N MET A 25 5.58 -11.38 4.42
CA MET A 25 5.24 -10.01 4.05
C MET A 25 3.88 -9.65 4.61
N PHE A 26 3.82 -8.53 5.32
CA PHE A 26 2.58 -7.99 5.88
C PHE A 26 2.26 -6.71 5.14
N THR A 27 1.14 -6.68 4.42
CA THR A 27 0.73 -5.47 3.70
C THR A 27 -0.53 -4.88 4.25
N PHE A 28 -0.51 -3.57 4.38
CA PHE A 28 -1.61 -2.74 4.84
C PHE A 28 -1.89 -1.70 3.76
N GLY A 29 -3.15 -1.37 3.54
CA GLY A 29 -3.46 -0.55 2.38
C GLY A 29 -4.93 -0.39 2.09
N ASP A 30 -5.17 0.18 0.92
CA ASP A 30 -6.49 0.34 0.36
C ASP A 30 -6.72 -0.53 -0.90
N SER A 31 -7.58 -0.06 -1.81
CA SER A 31 -7.88 -0.71 -3.09
C SER A 31 -6.66 -0.89 -4.00
N TYR A 32 -5.61 -0.08 -3.86
CA TYR A 32 -4.38 -0.24 -4.65
C TYR A 32 -3.57 -1.47 -4.23
N THR A 33 -3.83 -2.00 -3.02
CA THR A 33 -3.07 -3.11 -2.42
C THR A 33 -3.92 -4.36 -2.19
N LYS A 34 -5.25 -4.24 -2.09
CA LYS A 34 -6.12 -5.35 -1.72
C LYS A 34 -6.05 -6.57 -2.65
N THR A 35 -6.22 -7.74 -2.05
CA THR A 35 -6.39 -9.05 -2.72
C THR A 35 -7.62 -9.81 -2.21
N GLU A 36 -8.41 -9.22 -1.30
CA GLU A 36 -9.51 -9.85 -0.54
C GLU A 36 -9.06 -10.98 0.39
N PHE A 37 -7.82 -10.93 0.90
CA PHE A 37 -7.33 -11.90 1.87
C PHE A 37 -8.11 -11.83 3.19
N ASN A 38 -8.52 -13.01 3.67
CA ASN A 38 -9.16 -13.20 4.96
C ASN A 38 -8.26 -14.03 5.88
N ILE A 39 -7.81 -13.42 6.99
CA ILE A 39 -6.92 -14.07 7.96
C ILE A 39 -7.53 -15.33 8.60
N ASN A 40 -8.86 -15.46 8.64
CA ASN A 40 -9.54 -16.65 9.16
C ASN A 40 -9.63 -17.78 8.12
N GLY A 41 -9.35 -17.49 6.85
CA GLY A 41 -9.29 -18.49 5.77
C GLY A 41 -7.97 -19.26 5.71
N ALA A 42 -7.73 -19.88 4.56
CA ALA A 42 -6.48 -20.60 4.29
C ALA A 42 -5.27 -19.65 4.36
N LYS A 43 -4.23 -20.04 5.10
CA LYS A 43 -3.02 -19.24 5.26
C LYS A 43 -2.12 -19.37 4.01
N PRO A 44 -1.32 -18.35 3.70
CA PRO A 44 -0.26 -18.43 2.69
C PRO A 44 0.57 -19.70 2.80
N ASN A 45 0.77 -20.38 1.68
CA ASN A 45 1.55 -21.61 1.57
C ASN A 45 2.12 -21.75 0.14
N ALA A 46 2.88 -22.82 -0.12
CA ALA A 46 3.56 -23.00 -1.40
C ALA A 46 2.61 -23.10 -2.61
N ASN A 47 1.37 -23.56 -2.43
CA ASN A 47 0.37 -23.65 -3.52
C ASN A 47 -0.36 -22.33 -3.74
N ASN A 48 -0.49 -21.50 -2.70
CA ASN A 48 -1.09 -20.18 -2.80
C ASN A 48 -0.36 -19.20 -1.87
N ILE A 49 0.52 -18.39 -2.44
CA ILE A 49 1.40 -17.48 -1.70
C ILE A 49 0.67 -16.31 -1.01
N ILE A 50 -0.61 -16.09 -1.33
CA ILE A 50 -1.50 -15.15 -0.62
C ILE A 50 -2.51 -15.87 0.29
N GLY A 51 -2.51 -17.21 0.29
CA GLY A 51 -3.38 -18.05 1.13
C GLY A 51 -4.82 -18.15 0.63
N ASN A 52 -5.53 -17.02 0.60
CA ASN A 52 -6.88 -16.90 0.05
C ASN A 52 -7.16 -15.48 -0.47
N PRO A 53 -8.05 -15.31 -1.47
CA PRO A 53 -8.58 -16.36 -2.35
C PRO A 53 -7.48 -16.87 -3.30
N ASN A 54 -7.82 -17.62 -4.36
CA ASN A 54 -6.82 -18.11 -5.32
C ASN A 54 -6.01 -16.93 -5.89
N PHE A 55 -4.68 -17.09 -5.96
CA PHE A 55 -3.78 -16.08 -6.55
C PHE A 55 -4.23 -15.72 -7.98
N PRO A 56 -4.30 -14.42 -8.35
CA PRO A 56 -3.75 -13.25 -7.66
C PRO A 56 -4.68 -12.56 -6.64
N GLY A 57 -5.77 -13.23 -6.28
CA GLY A 57 -6.82 -12.65 -5.47
C GLY A 57 -7.77 -11.78 -6.30
N SER A 58 -8.68 -11.10 -5.61
CA SER A 58 -9.56 -10.10 -6.22
C SER A 58 -8.93 -8.72 -6.04
N THR A 59 -8.41 -8.17 -7.13
CA THR A 59 -7.67 -6.89 -7.13
C THR A 59 -8.41 -5.84 -7.96
N SER A 60 -8.20 -4.56 -7.66
CA SER A 60 -8.73 -3.45 -8.46
C SER A 60 -8.02 -3.28 -9.82
N SER A 61 -6.92 -4.00 -10.04
CA SER A 61 -6.18 -4.00 -11.29
C SER A 61 -6.83 -4.92 -12.34
N GLY A 62 -7.63 -5.92 -11.94
CA GLY A 62 -8.12 -6.95 -12.88
C GLY A 62 -7.06 -8.02 -13.21
N GLY A 63 -5.93 -8.01 -12.51
CA GLY A 63 -4.86 -9.01 -12.56
C GLY A 63 -3.97 -8.95 -11.31
N HIS A 64 -2.64 -9.07 -11.48
CA HIS A 64 -1.69 -8.80 -10.40
C HIS A 64 -1.64 -7.29 -10.12
N ASN A 65 -1.87 -6.91 -8.87
CA ASN A 65 -1.49 -5.59 -8.37
C ASN A 65 0.02 -5.56 -8.03
N TRP A 66 0.53 -4.42 -7.53
CA TRP A 66 1.95 -4.26 -7.19
C TRP A 66 2.48 -5.34 -6.25
N LEU A 67 1.69 -5.75 -5.25
CA LEU A 67 2.05 -6.82 -4.31
C LEU A 67 2.24 -8.14 -5.06
N GLY A 68 1.28 -8.51 -5.90
CA GLY A 68 1.35 -9.74 -6.71
C GLY A 68 2.59 -9.79 -7.60
N TRP A 69 2.95 -8.67 -8.24
CA TRP A 69 4.20 -8.59 -9.02
C TRP A 69 5.44 -8.67 -8.14
N LEU A 70 5.43 -8.01 -6.99
CA LEU A 70 6.55 -7.99 -6.05
C LEU A 70 6.90 -9.41 -5.56
N ILE A 71 5.91 -10.17 -5.10
CA ILE A 71 6.14 -11.49 -4.49
C ILE A 71 6.30 -12.63 -5.52
N THR A 72 6.17 -12.34 -6.82
CA THR A 72 6.36 -13.34 -7.89
C THR A 72 7.51 -13.02 -8.83
N GLN A 73 7.48 -11.86 -9.49
CA GLN A 73 8.43 -11.54 -10.56
C GLN A 73 9.67 -10.80 -10.06
N PHE A 74 9.52 -9.99 -9.01
CA PHE A 74 10.62 -9.16 -8.50
C PHE A 74 11.27 -9.70 -7.25
N ASN A 75 10.69 -10.74 -6.65
CA ASN A 75 11.32 -11.39 -5.52
C ASN A 75 12.66 -11.99 -5.93
N LYS A 76 13.58 -12.06 -4.98
CA LYS A 76 14.87 -12.70 -5.19
C LYS A 76 14.64 -14.12 -5.71
N LYS A 77 15.40 -14.50 -6.75
CA LYS A 77 15.27 -15.81 -7.39
C LYS A 77 15.40 -16.92 -6.32
N ASN A 78 14.47 -17.88 -6.35
CA ASN A 78 14.34 -18.99 -5.40
C ASN A 78 13.90 -18.60 -3.97
N THR A 79 13.47 -17.35 -3.73
CA THR A 79 12.83 -16.95 -2.47
C THR A 79 11.31 -17.03 -2.62
N VAL A 80 10.65 -17.72 -1.68
CA VAL A 80 9.18 -17.74 -1.59
C VAL A 80 8.76 -16.78 -0.48
N THR A 81 7.95 -15.78 -0.84
CA THR A 81 7.37 -14.83 0.11
C THR A 81 5.89 -15.13 0.31
N TYR A 82 5.51 -15.33 1.56
CA TYR A 82 4.13 -15.53 1.99
C TYR A 82 3.52 -14.17 2.37
N ALA A 83 2.54 -13.72 1.59
CA ALA A 83 1.91 -12.42 1.75
C ALA A 83 0.62 -12.52 2.56
N TYR A 84 0.60 -11.84 3.70
CA TYR A 84 -0.56 -11.63 4.55
C TYR A 84 -1.06 -10.20 4.31
N ASN A 85 -2.05 -10.09 3.44
CA ASN A 85 -2.50 -8.80 2.93
C ASN A 85 -3.77 -8.32 3.63
N PHE A 86 -3.62 -7.42 4.59
CA PHE A 86 -4.75 -6.85 5.33
C PHE A 86 -5.46 -5.72 4.60
N ALA A 87 -4.93 -5.24 3.47
CA ALA A 87 -5.48 -4.10 2.73
C ALA A 87 -6.96 -4.27 2.35
N ASP A 88 -7.73 -3.20 2.50
CA ASP A 88 -9.17 -3.20 2.28
C ASP A 88 -9.62 -2.04 1.39
N GLY A 89 -10.52 -2.32 0.45
CA GLY A 89 -10.92 -1.33 -0.56
C GLY A 89 -11.54 -0.07 0.05
N GLY A 90 -10.89 1.09 -0.17
CA GLY A 90 -11.37 2.39 0.30
C GLY A 90 -11.01 2.72 1.75
N ALA A 91 -10.10 1.94 2.36
CA ALA A 91 -9.56 2.20 3.68
C ALA A 91 -8.96 3.62 3.77
N VAL A 92 -9.34 4.31 4.84
CA VAL A 92 -8.65 5.47 5.41
C VAL A 92 -7.75 4.99 6.55
N VAL A 93 -6.92 5.87 7.11
CA VAL A 93 -6.08 5.49 8.27
C VAL A 93 -6.93 5.14 9.49
N ASP A 94 -7.83 6.03 9.90
CA ASP A 94 -8.67 5.83 11.09
C ASP A 94 -10.05 6.46 10.92
N SER A 95 -11.09 5.75 11.39
CA SER A 95 -12.49 6.15 11.21
C SER A 95 -12.94 7.28 12.13
N SER A 96 -12.22 7.51 13.23
CA SER A 96 -12.46 8.63 14.15
C SER A 96 -11.93 9.96 13.61
N ILE A 97 -10.89 9.91 12.77
CA ILE A 97 -10.29 11.08 12.13
C ILE A 97 -11.01 11.40 10.81
N ILE A 98 -11.22 10.39 9.97
CA ILE A 98 -11.86 10.53 8.66
C ILE A 98 -12.91 9.45 8.50
N THR A 99 -14.18 9.83 8.31
CA THR A 99 -15.23 8.84 8.07
C THR A 99 -15.00 8.10 6.74
N PRO A 100 -14.89 6.77 6.72
CA PRO A 100 -14.79 5.99 5.49
C PRO A 100 -16.04 6.13 4.61
N PHE A 101 -15.95 5.75 3.34
CA PHE A 101 -17.08 5.90 2.41
C PHE A 101 -18.24 4.94 2.68
N ARG A 102 -18.00 3.85 3.42
CA ARG A 102 -19.01 2.95 3.99
C ARG A 102 -18.55 2.50 5.37
N SER A 103 -19.49 2.16 6.23
CA SER A 103 -19.22 1.72 7.61
C SER A 103 -18.58 0.34 7.70
N ASP A 104 -18.61 -0.47 6.64
CA ASP A 104 -18.04 -1.82 6.58
C ASP A 104 -16.57 -1.84 6.13
N VAL A 105 -16.00 -0.69 5.79
CA VAL A 105 -14.60 -0.56 5.37
C VAL A 105 -13.67 -0.75 6.57
N ARG A 106 -12.70 -1.65 6.43
CA ARG A 106 -11.65 -1.88 7.42
C ARG A 106 -10.52 -0.86 7.24
N THR A 107 -10.47 0.10 8.16
CA THR A 107 -9.43 1.15 8.21
C THR A 107 -8.05 0.57 8.51
N PHE A 108 -6.99 1.38 8.38
CA PHE A 108 -5.66 0.92 8.78
C PHE A 108 -5.64 0.47 10.24
N THR A 109 -6.33 1.20 11.12
CA THR A 109 -6.54 0.80 12.51
C THR A 109 -7.13 -0.60 12.62
N ASP A 110 -8.19 -0.93 11.89
CA ASP A 110 -8.79 -2.27 11.90
C ASP A 110 -7.84 -3.35 11.36
N GLN A 111 -7.07 -3.00 10.32
CA GLN A 111 -6.07 -3.89 9.73
C GLN A 111 -4.94 -4.21 10.73
N ILE A 112 -4.49 -3.21 11.49
CA ILE A 112 -3.51 -3.37 12.58
C ILE A 112 -4.09 -4.20 13.73
N GLN A 113 -5.36 -4.00 14.10
CA GLN A 113 -6.00 -4.85 15.11
C GLN A 113 -6.06 -6.31 14.65
N SER A 114 -6.29 -6.55 13.37
CA SER A 114 -6.24 -7.91 12.80
C SER A 114 -4.84 -8.51 12.89
N PHE A 115 -3.79 -7.76 12.52
CA PHE A 115 -2.40 -8.20 12.70
C PHE A 115 -2.08 -8.48 14.17
N LYS A 116 -2.44 -7.56 15.08
CA LYS A 116 -2.25 -7.70 16.52
C LYS A 116 -2.87 -8.97 17.06
N LYS A 117 -4.10 -9.27 16.66
CA LYS A 117 -4.85 -10.43 17.11
C LYS A 117 -4.26 -11.75 16.62
N HIS A 118 -3.75 -11.79 15.39
CA HIS A 118 -3.46 -13.06 14.71
C HIS A 118 -1.98 -13.34 14.46
N LEU A 119 -1.14 -12.31 14.36
CA LEU A 119 0.26 -12.43 13.91
C LEU A 119 1.27 -11.89 14.90
N ALA A 120 0.92 -10.92 15.75
CA ALA A 120 1.86 -10.33 16.71
C ALA A 120 2.51 -11.36 17.64
N SER A 121 1.75 -12.41 18.00
CA SER A 121 2.22 -13.54 18.82
C SER A 121 3.12 -14.54 18.09
N LYS A 122 3.37 -14.36 16.79
CA LYS A 122 4.20 -15.24 15.95
C LYS A 122 3.73 -16.70 16.01
N PRO A 123 2.50 -16.99 15.57
CA PRO A 123 1.92 -18.33 15.70
C PRO A 123 2.74 -19.37 14.92
N SER A 124 2.56 -20.65 15.24
CA SER A 124 3.33 -21.75 14.63
C SER A 124 3.25 -21.82 13.10
N TRP A 125 2.19 -21.28 12.49
CA TRP A 125 2.00 -21.21 11.04
C TRP A 125 2.62 -19.95 10.40
N ALA A 126 3.07 -18.97 11.19
CA ALA A 126 3.76 -17.76 10.74
C ALA A 126 4.86 -17.36 11.74
N LEU A 127 5.98 -18.08 11.69
CA LEU A 127 7.16 -17.85 12.54
C LEU A 127 8.05 -16.75 11.97
N TRP A 128 7.51 -15.53 11.93
CA TRP A 128 8.24 -14.37 11.46
C TRP A 128 9.09 -13.75 12.58
N ASN A 129 10.17 -13.06 12.20
CA ASN A 129 11.08 -12.31 13.07
C ASN A 129 11.62 -11.07 12.33
N ALA A 130 12.49 -10.30 12.97
CA ALA A 130 13.08 -9.09 12.40
C ALA A 130 13.78 -9.32 11.04
N ASP A 131 14.43 -10.47 10.85
CA ASP A 131 15.26 -10.75 9.67
C ASP A 131 14.46 -11.24 8.46
N ASN A 132 13.31 -11.87 8.69
CA ASN A 132 12.51 -12.52 7.65
C ASN A 132 11.14 -11.86 7.39
N SER A 133 10.85 -10.75 8.07
CA SER A 133 9.61 -9.99 7.92
C SER A 133 9.82 -8.67 7.21
N LEU A 134 8.83 -8.30 6.39
CA LEU A 134 8.75 -7.03 5.69
C LEU A 134 7.33 -6.47 5.79
N VAL A 135 7.22 -5.21 6.20
CA VAL A 135 5.95 -4.47 6.18
C VAL A 135 5.92 -3.54 4.97
N GLY A 136 4.81 -3.57 4.24
CA GLY A 136 4.51 -2.65 3.15
C GLY A 136 3.21 -1.89 3.42
N VAL A 137 3.20 -0.57 3.32
CA VAL A 137 2.00 0.24 3.60
C VAL A 137 1.73 1.24 2.46
N TRP A 138 0.50 1.21 1.91
CA TRP A 138 0.03 2.20 0.94
C TRP A 138 -1.36 2.72 1.29
N LEU A 139 -1.39 3.87 1.97
CA LEU A 139 -2.60 4.56 2.44
C LEU A 139 -2.47 6.07 2.19
N GLY A 140 -3.52 6.82 2.51
CA GLY A 140 -3.60 8.28 2.31
C GLY A 140 -4.43 8.69 1.10
N ILE A 141 -4.65 7.79 0.14
CA ILE A 141 -5.45 8.09 -1.06
C ILE A 141 -6.88 8.46 -0.67
N ASN A 142 -7.52 7.63 0.17
CA ASN A 142 -8.90 7.88 0.60
C ASN A 142 -8.96 8.99 1.65
N ASP A 143 -7.96 9.11 2.53
CA ASP A 143 -7.85 10.20 3.50
C ASP A 143 -7.92 11.57 2.80
N ILE A 144 -7.08 11.78 1.79
CA ILE A 144 -7.11 12.99 0.96
C ILE A 144 -8.43 13.09 0.20
N GLY A 145 -8.85 12.02 -0.48
CA GLY A 145 -10.06 12.02 -1.31
C GLY A 145 -11.35 12.34 -0.53
N ARG A 146 -11.35 12.11 0.79
CA ARG A 146 -12.47 12.37 1.69
C ARG A 146 -12.37 13.70 2.43
N SER A 147 -11.17 14.27 2.56
CA SER A 147 -10.93 15.46 3.40
C SER A 147 -10.55 16.73 2.63
N TYR A 148 -10.10 16.65 1.38
CA TYR A 148 -9.49 17.81 0.69
C TYR A 148 -10.40 19.03 0.49
N THR A 149 -11.72 18.85 0.53
CA THR A 149 -12.70 19.95 0.44
C THR A 149 -13.09 20.54 1.80
N LEU A 150 -12.57 19.99 2.91
CA LEU A 150 -12.85 20.50 4.25
C LEU A 150 -12.05 21.79 4.51
N ASN A 151 -12.63 22.73 5.26
CA ASN A 151 -11.94 23.96 5.65
C ASN A 151 -10.68 23.69 6.49
N ASN A 152 -10.64 22.58 7.22
CA ASN A 152 -9.53 22.13 8.04
C ASN A 152 -8.76 20.94 7.43
N ALA A 153 -8.81 20.74 6.11
CA ALA A 153 -8.23 19.57 5.44
C ALA A 153 -6.78 19.27 5.86
N THR A 154 -5.92 20.28 5.97
CA THR A 154 -4.52 20.10 6.37
C THR A 154 -4.37 19.57 7.80
N ALA A 155 -5.22 20.02 8.73
CA ALA A 155 -5.21 19.52 10.11
C ALA A 155 -5.67 18.06 10.19
N VAL A 156 -6.73 17.72 9.45
CA VAL A 156 -7.23 16.33 9.35
C VAL A 156 -6.18 15.41 8.73
N ILE A 157 -5.50 15.86 7.66
CA ILE A 157 -4.44 15.06 7.03
C ILE A 157 -3.25 14.88 7.99
N ARG A 158 -2.88 15.90 8.77
CA ARG A 158 -1.85 15.78 9.81
C ARG A 158 -2.17 14.66 10.78
N GLU A 159 -3.37 14.73 11.38
CA GLU A 159 -3.81 13.75 12.38
C GLU A 159 -3.86 12.32 11.80
N SER A 160 -4.29 12.17 10.54
CA SER A 160 -4.25 10.89 9.83
C SER A 160 -2.82 10.34 9.68
N VAL A 161 -1.84 11.18 9.34
CA VAL A 161 -0.43 10.76 9.25
C VAL A 161 0.17 10.47 10.63
N ASP A 162 -0.20 11.22 11.66
CA ASP A 162 0.24 10.96 13.04
C ASP A 162 -0.21 9.55 13.48
N MET A 163 -1.51 9.24 13.31
CA MET A 163 -2.08 7.91 13.59
C MET A 163 -1.45 6.80 12.73
N TYR A 164 -1.11 7.09 11.47
CA TYR A 164 -0.39 6.14 10.61
C TYR A 164 0.95 5.72 11.25
N PHE A 165 1.68 6.66 11.85
CA PHE A 165 2.96 6.37 12.48
C PHE A 165 2.81 5.72 13.87
N GLU A 166 1.73 6.00 14.61
CA GLU A 166 1.40 5.21 15.82
C GLU A 166 1.24 3.72 15.50
N HIS A 167 0.64 3.39 14.36
CA HIS A 167 0.54 2.01 13.88
C HIS A 167 1.88 1.41 13.49
N LEU A 168 2.80 2.19 12.91
CA LEU A 168 4.16 1.74 12.63
C LEU A 168 4.97 1.49 13.91
N GLU A 169 4.82 2.37 14.91
CA GLU A 169 5.42 2.19 16.24
C GLU A 169 4.95 0.89 16.90
N TYR A 170 3.66 0.55 16.76
CA TYR A 170 3.12 -0.72 17.21
C TYR A 170 3.79 -1.91 16.48
N LEU A 171 3.91 -1.86 15.16
CA LEU A 171 4.55 -2.92 14.37
C LEU A 171 6.04 -3.08 14.73
N TYR A 172 6.75 -1.97 14.94
CA TYR A 172 8.12 -1.98 15.45
C TYR A 172 8.20 -2.64 16.82
N SER A 173 7.31 -2.27 17.74
CA SER A 173 7.23 -2.85 19.09
C SER A 173 6.92 -4.36 19.07
N ALA A 174 6.18 -4.84 18.06
CA ALA A 174 5.92 -6.26 17.85
C ALA A 174 7.16 -7.05 17.36
N GLY A 175 8.18 -6.35 16.85
CA GLY A 175 9.45 -6.93 16.39
C GLY A 175 9.72 -6.77 14.89
N ILE A 176 8.91 -6.03 14.14
CA ILE A 176 9.20 -5.73 12.73
C ILE A 176 10.37 -4.74 12.67
N ARG A 177 11.27 -4.94 11.70
CA ARG A 177 12.41 -4.03 11.46
C ARG A 177 12.53 -3.52 10.03
N ASN A 178 11.83 -4.11 9.07
CA ASN A 178 11.90 -3.70 7.66
C ASN A 178 10.55 -3.13 7.21
N PHE A 179 10.56 -1.90 6.71
CA PHE A 179 9.36 -1.16 6.32
C PHE A 179 9.55 -0.46 4.98
N PHE A 180 8.60 -0.58 4.05
CA PHE A 180 8.47 0.39 2.97
C PHE A 180 7.10 1.02 2.96
N LEU A 181 7.08 2.33 2.76
CA LEU A 181 5.88 3.12 2.61
C LEU A 181 5.78 3.56 1.16
N LEU A 182 4.58 3.63 0.61
CA LEU A 182 4.35 4.19 -0.72
C LEU A 182 3.68 5.55 -0.60
N SER A 183 4.25 6.55 -1.28
CA SER A 183 3.61 7.87 -1.34
C SER A 183 2.25 7.78 -2.05
N VAL A 184 1.37 8.72 -1.78
CA VAL A 184 0.12 8.88 -2.54
C VAL A 184 0.47 9.22 -4.00
N PRO A 185 -0.11 8.51 -5.00
CA PRO A 185 0.11 8.81 -6.42
C PRO A 185 -0.55 10.13 -6.85
N PRO A 186 -0.32 10.65 -8.07
CA PRO A 186 -0.88 11.93 -8.53
C PRO A 186 -2.37 11.79 -8.87
N THR A 187 -3.20 11.50 -7.86
CA THR A 187 -4.62 11.17 -8.03
C THR A 187 -5.44 12.36 -8.54
N ASP A 188 -4.92 13.59 -8.41
CA ASP A 188 -5.46 14.81 -9.01
C ASP A 188 -5.53 14.76 -10.55
N LYS A 189 -4.77 13.87 -11.19
CA LYS A 189 -4.81 13.64 -12.64
C LYS A 189 -5.70 12.45 -13.05
N THR A 190 -6.38 11.79 -12.10
CA THR A 190 -7.31 10.69 -12.41
C THR A 190 -8.47 11.18 -13.29
N PRO A 191 -9.11 10.28 -14.07
CA PRO A 191 -10.21 10.68 -14.93
C PRO A 191 -11.41 11.26 -14.21
N LYS A 192 -11.64 10.80 -12.97
CA LYS A 192 -12.65 11.36 -12.08
C LYS A 192 -12.43 12.84 -11.78
N LEU A 193 -11.18 13.30 -11.72
CA LEU A 193 -10.82 14.67 -11.34
C LEU A 193 -10.39 15.55 -12.53
N MET A 194 -10.16 14.99 -13.72
CA MET A 194 -9.62 15.73 -14.88
C MET A 194 -10.44 16.96 -15.32
N GLY A 195 -11.74 17.00 -15.05
CA GLY A 195 -12.61 18.13 -15.38
C GLY A 195 -12.94 19.08 -14.22
N LEU A 196 -12.48 18.78 -13.00
CA LEU A 196 -12.81 19.59 -11.82
C LEU A 196 -11.81 20.75 -11.69
N LYS A 197 -12.33 21.94 -11.32
CA LYS A 197 -11.49 23.11 -10.98
C LYS A 197 -10.77 22.92 -9.66
N ASN A 198 -11.49 22.42 -8.65
CA ASN A 198 -10.90 22.11 -7.34
C ASN A 198 -10.33 20.68 -7.38
N LYS A 199 -9.03 20.56 -7.11
CA LYS A 199 -8.28 19.30 -7.11
C LYS A 199 -7.41 19.22 -5.86
N PRO A 200 -7.17 18.02 -5.32
CA PRO A 200 -6.36 17.84 -4.13
C PRO A 200 -4.85 17.95 -4.39
N THR A 201 -4.38 18.67 -5.41
CA THR A 201 -2.95 18.68 -5.81
C THR A 201 -2.04 19.12 -4.65
N ASP A 202 -2.42 20.18 -3.94
CA ASP A 202 -1.64 20.65 -2.78
C ASP A 202 -1.79 19.75 -1.57
N ASN A 203 -2.99 19.16 -1.34
CA ASN A 203 -3.19 18.17 -0.28
C ASN A 203 -2.34 16.91 -0.48
N ILE A 204 -2.21 16.43 -1.73
CA ILE A 204 -1.35 15.29 -2.09
C ILE A 204 0.11 15.62 -1.81
N ARG A 205 0.58 16.80 -2.25
CA ARG A 205 1.94 17.26 -1.99
C ARG A 205 2.20 17.35 -0.48
N TRP A 206 1.26 17.94 0.25
CA TRP A 206 1.36 18.10 1.70
C TRP A 206 1.42 16.75 2.42
N TYR A 207 0.51 15.83 2.10
CA TYR A 207 0.50 14.47 2.64
C TYR A 207 1.84 13.77 2.42
N ASN A 208 2.34 13.78 1.19
CA ASN A 208 3.58 13.07 0.83
C ASN A 208 4.81 13.67 1.52
N ASN A 209 4.89 14.99 1.63
CA ASN A 209 5.95 15.64 2.40
C ASN A 209 5.87 15.26 3.87
N HIS A 210 4.67 15.28 4.44
CA HIS A 210 4.47 14.99 5.85
C HIS A 210 4.73 13.51 6.21
N LEU A 211 4.39 12.59 5.30
CA LEU A 211 4.75 11.17 5.38
C LEU A 211 6.28 10.99 5.37
N ALA A 212 6.99 11.72 4.51
CA ALA A 212 8.45 11.68 4.43
C ALA A 212 9.12 12.24 5.69
N GLU A 213 8.63 13.36 6.21
CA GLU A 213 9.10 13.96 7.47
C GLU A 213 8.93 13.00 8.64
N HIS A 214 7.75 12.38 8.77
CA HIS A 214 7.50 11.40 9.82
C HIS A 214 8.34 10.12 9.66
N LEU A 215 8.58 9.66 8.44
CA LEU A 215 9.49 8.53 8.21
C LEU A 215 10.91 8.86 8.63
N ALA A 216 11.38 10.09 8.37
CA ALA A 216 12.69 10.53 8.83
C ALA A 216 12.79 10.54 10.36
N LYS A 217 11.74 10.99 11.07
CA LYS A 217 11.67 10.94 12.55
C LYS A 217 11.65 9.50 13.07
N PHE A 218 10.87 8.61 12.45
CA PHE A 218 10.80 7.19 12.81
C PHE A 218 12.17 6.51 12.68
N LYS A 219 12.88 6.72 11.56
CA LYS A 219 14.27 6.26 11.37
C LYS A 219 15.27 6.92 12.33
N ALA A 220 14.98 8.15 12.79
CA ALA A 220 15.81 8.82 13.78
C ALA A 220 15.65 8.18 15.17
N ALA A 221 14.43 7.81 15.53
CA ALA A 221 14.08 7.18 16.81
C ALA A 221 14.49 5.70 16.91
N HIS A 222 14.44 4.95 15.81
CA HIS A 222 14.77 3.54 15.77
C HIS A 222 15.95 3.28 14.84
N LYS A 223 17.14 3.05 15.41
CA LYS A 223 18.38 2.87 14.63
C LYS A 223 18.56 1.46 14.07
N ASP A 224 17.77 0.51 14.55
CA ASP A 224 17.79 -0.91 14.19
C ASP A 224 16.76 -1.26 13.10
N ILE A 225 16.09 -0.27 12.49
CA ILE A 225 15.19 -0.48 11.36
C ILE A 225 15.86 -0.20 10.02
N ASP A 226 15.38 -0.88 8.98
CA ASP A 226 15.52 -0.42 7.60
C ASP A 226 14.15 0.06 7.11
N ALA A 227 14.10 1.30 6.64
CA ALA A 227 12.86 1.89 6.19
C ALA A 227 13.04 2.84 5.01
N VAL A 228 12.17 2.72 4.01
CA VAL A 228 12.22 3.52 2.78
C VAL A 228 10.84 4.05 2.40
N LEU A 229 10.80 5.28 1.89
CA LEU A 229 9.63 5.84 1.22
C LEU A 229 9.83 5.69 -0.29
N ILE A 230 8.88 5.03 -0.95
CA ILE A 230 8.84 4.83 -2.39
C ILE A 230 7.97 5.90 -3.01
N ASP A 231 8.58 6.73 -3.84
CA ASP A 231 7.91 7.77 -4.61
C ASP A 231 7.11 7.14 -5.78
N THR A 232 5.79 7.17 -5.64
CA THR A 232 4.83 6.71 -6.64
C THR A 232 4.49 7.79 -7.66
N HIS A 233 4.80 9.07 -7.42
CA HIS A 233 4.51 10.14 -8.37
C HIS A 233 5.24 9.97 -9.68
N LYS A 234 6.55 9.69 -9.63
CA LYS A 234 7.38 9.52 -10.83
C LYS A 234 6.87 8.42 -11.77
N PRO A 235 6.66 7.16 -11.32
CA PRO A 235 6.22 6.11 -12.22
C PRO A 235 4.81 6.36 -12.78
N PHE A 236 3.89 6.92 -11.99
CA PHE A 236 2.56 7.29 -12.49
C PHE A 236 2.64 8.40 -13.54
N ASN A 237 3.37 9.49 -13.29
CA ASN A 237 3.50 10.58 -14.27
C ASN A 237 4.14 10.08 -15.57
N LYS A 238 5.17 9.23 -15.51
CA LYS A 238 5.78 8.64 -16.70
C LYS A 238 4.76 7.82 -17.52
N ALA A 239 3.87 7.08 -16.86
CA ALA A 239 2.82 6.33 -17.52
C ALA A 239 1.70 7.23 -18.06
N ILE A 240 1.37 8.32 -17.38
CA ILE A 240 0.38 9.32 -17.82
C ILE A 240 0.88 10.07 -19.07
N ASP A 241 2.17 10.39 -19.13
CA ASP A 241 2.77 11.14 -20.23
C ASP A 241 2.94 10.28 -21.50
N ALA A 242 3.08 8.96 -21.34
CA ALA A 242 3.29 8.02 -22.44
C ALA A 242 2.43 6.74 -22.34
N PRO A 243 1.10 6.84 -22.24
CA PRO A 243 0.21 5.73 -21.85
C PRO A 243 0.33 4.51 -22.77
N LYS A 244 0.56 4.72 -24.07
CA LYS A 244 0.73 3.66 -25.07
C LYS A 244 1.94 2.76 -24.77
N ASN A 245 3.03 3.32 -24.22
CA ASN A 245 4.20 2.54 -23.80
C ASN A 245 3.88 1.60 -22.63
N TYR A 246 2.77 1.82 -21.93
CA TYR A 246 2.32 1.07 -20.76
C TYR A 246 1.07 0.20 -21.04
N GLY A 247 0.69 0.10 -22.32
CA GLY A 247 -0.46 -0.67 -22.80
C GLY A 247 -1.81 0.04 -22.68
N ALA A 248 -1.83 1.31 -22.28
CA ALA A 248 -3.05 2.11 -22.19
C ALA A 248 -3.29 2.88 -23.51
N PRO A 249 -4.54 2.99 -24.00
CA PRO A 249 -4.82 3.75 -25.23
C PRO A 249 -4.56 5.25 -25.06
N ASP A 250 -4.87 5.78 -23.87
CA ASP A 250 -4.60 7.15 -23.43
C ASP A 250 -4.55 7.22 -21.89
N ALA A 251 -4.29 8.41 -21.32
CA ALA A 251 -4.21 8.64 -19.87
C ALA A 251 -5.58 8.79 -19.18
N LYS A 252 -6.65 8.91 -19.98
CA LYS A 252 -8.03 9.18 -19.56
C LYS A 252 -8.85 7.91 -19.42
N CYS A 253 -8.44 6.86 -20.09
CA CYS A 253 -9.20 5.64 -20.21
C CYS A 253 -9.26 4.91 -18.86
N TYR A 254 -10.48 4.78 -18.35
CA TYR A 254 -10.77 4.13 -17.08
C TYR A 254 -12.04 3.30 -17.21
N LYS A 255 -11.95 2.05 -16.72
CA LYS A 255 -13.07 1.14 -16.52
C LYS A 255 -12.86 0.47 -15.17
N SER A 256 -13.94 0.30 -14.41
CA SER A 256 -13.90 -0.25 -13.04
C SER A 256 -13.49 -1.72 -12.99
N ASP A 257 -13.49 -2.43 -14.13
CA ASP A 257 -13.13 -3.85 -14.23
C ASP A 257 -11.61 -4.08 -14.41
N GLY A 258 -10.82 -3.04 -14.67
CA GLY A 258 -9.38 -3.13 -14.95
C GLY A 258 -9.01 -3.92 -16.22
N LYS A 259 -9.99 -4.41 -16.98
CA LYS A 259 -9.80 -5.34 -18.11
C LYS A 259 -10.19 -4.72 -19.45
N SER A 260 -11.33 -4.03 -19.49
CA SER A 260 -11.87 -3.45 -20.72
C SER A 260 -11.13 -2.19 -21.15
N CYS A 261 -10.36 -1.60 -20.23
CA CYS A 261 -9.35 -0.60 -20.54
C CYS A 261 -8.16 -0.77 -19.60
N THR A 262 -6.97 -0.92 -20.17
CA THR A 262 -5.72 -0.89 -19.40
C THR A 262 -5.53 0.54 -18.89
N SER A 263 -5.98 0.80 -17.67
CA SER A 263 -5.87 2.10 -17.01
C SER A 263 -4.43 2.32 -16.52
N VAL A 264 -4.03 3.59 -16.41
CA VAL A 264 -2.82 4.00 -15.68
C VAL A 264 -3.10 4.10 -14.17
N TRP A 265 -4.36 4.00 -13.76
CA TRP A 265 -4.82 4.36 -12.41
C TRP A 265 -5.04 3.19 -11.45
N HIS A 266 -5.10 1.96 -11.96
CA HIS A 266 -5.30 0.72 -11.18
C HIS A 266 -4.45 -0.41 -11.72
#